data_AF-A0A9D7YDQ2-F1
#
_entry.id   AF-A0A9D7YDQ2-F1
#
_cell.length_a   1.000
_cell.length_b   1.000
_cell.length_c   1.000
_cell.angle_alpha   90.00
_cell.angle_beta   90.00
_cell.angle_gamma   90.00
#
_symmetry.space_group_name_H-M   'P 1'
#
loop_
_entity.id
_entity.type
_entity.pdbx_description
1 polymer ?
#
loop_
_entity_poly.entity_id
_entity_poly.type
_entity_poly.pdbx_seq_one_letter_code
_entity_poly.pdbx_strand_id
1 'polypeptide(L)'
;MTTEELIERAESSIAENRSLTISTEELVGVTPEQAELLQKKFGSRLLMYMPEHEIAFQEWLKVNDHVVWKDLWDDQEDPPYTISLAFLPDMIGKPNEGAFFICDLQNTDNYFFTPDMLLDKESTDFVSAVRDRFVGGRTLSPEQALTVEISAGPTDIWHFAYRRGVDLERAKKAVAALVEDRIIVHVPKADHLSTHFDVG
;
A
#
# COMPACT_ATOMS: atom_id res chain seq x y z
N MET A 1 -11.63 10.44 18.53
CA MET A 1 -11.97 9.21 19.27
C MET A 1 -10.92 9.00 20.34
N THR A 2 -11.33 8.78 21.59
CA THR A 2 -10.39 8.43 22.66
C THR A 2 -9.92 6.99 22.51
N THR A 3 -8.81 6.63 23.15
CA THR A 3 -8.31 5.25 23.13
C THR A 3 -9.29 4.27 23.77
N GLU A 4 -10.01 4.71 24.80
CA GLU A 4 -11.02 3.90 25.51
C GLU A 4 -12.22 3.62 24.59
N GLU A 5 -12.74 4.64 23.92
CA GLU A 5 -13.83 4.50 22.93
C GLU A 5 -13.45 3.55 21.79
N LEU A 6 -12.21 3.66 21.28
CA LEU A 6 -11.72 2.78 20.21
C LEU A 6 -11.63 1.32 20.67
N ILE A 7 -11.15 1.08 21.89
CA ILE A 7 -11.04 -0.28 22.45
C ILE A 7 -12.43 -0.89 22.66
N GLU A 8 -13.36 -0.17 23.29
CA GLU A 8 -14.74 -0.67 23.52
C GLU A 8 -15.46 -0.99 22.20
N ARG A 9 -15.28 -0.12 21.20
CA ARG A 9 -15.80 -0.35 19.86
C ARG A 9 -15.17 -1.59 19.22
N ALA A 10 -13.86 -1.75 19.33
CA ALA A 10 -13.17 -2.92 18.81
C ALA A 10 -13.66 -4.20 19.49
N GLU A 11 -13.80 -4.22 20.82
CA GLU A 11 -14.35 -5.36 21.57
C GLU A 11 -15.76 -5.74 21.08
N SER A 12 -16.63 -4.75 20.90
CA SER A 12 -18.00 -4.95 20.42
C SER A 12 -18.02 -5.53 19.01
N SER A 13 -17.24 -4.94 18.10
CA SER A 13 -17.13 -5.40 16.71
C SER A 13 -16.63 -6.84 16.62
N ILE A 14 -15.61 -7.19 17.41
CA ILE A 14 -15.02 -8.52 17.44
C ILE A 14 -15.99 -9.55 18.06
N ALA A 15 -16.71 -9.18 19.12
CA ALA A 15 -17.70 -10.07 19.73
C ALA A 15 -18.85 -10.41 18.78
N GLU A 16 -19.29 -9.44 17.97
CA GLU A 16 -20.39 -9.61 17.02
C GLU A 16 -19.96 -10.31 15.72
N ASN A 17 -18.85 -9.86 15.12
CA ASN A 17 -18.46 -10.24 13.76
C ASN A 17 -17.28 -11.22 13.71
N ARG A 18 -16.67 -11.54 14.87
CA ARG A 18 -15.40 -12.28 14.99
C ARG A 18 -14.21 -11.62 14.27
N SER A 19 -14.35 -10.36 13.89
CA SER A 19 -13.36 -9.58 13.17
C SER A 19 -13.55 -8.10 13.51
N LEU A 20 -12.48 -7.34 13.44
CA LEU A 20 -12.57 -5.88 13.60
C LEU A 20 -13.12 -5.26 12.32
N THR A 21 -14.18 -4.49 12.45
CA THR A 21 -14.66 -3.59 11.40
C THR A 21 -14.31 -2.17 11.81
N ILE A 22 -13.63 -1.43 10.94
CA ILE A 22 -13.33 -0.01 11.11
C ILE A 22 -13.60 0.72 9.80
N SER A 23 -14.34 1.83 9.86
CA SER A 23 -14.64 2.63 8.68
C SER A 23 -13.43 3.45 8.28
N THR A 24 -13.42 3.91 7.03
CA THR A 24 -12.38 4.81 6.53
C THR A 24 -12.32 6.11 7.34
N GLU A 25 -13.47 6.65 7.75
CA GLU A 25 -13.54 7.89 8.54
C GLU A 25 -12.91 7.71 9.92
N GLU A 26 -13.11 6.55 10.54
CA GLU A 26 -12.55 6.25 11.85
C GLU A 26 -11.02 6.08 11.78
N LEU A 27 -10.50 5.44 10.73
CA LEU A 27 -9.05 5.28 10.51
C LEU A 27 -8.29 6.61 10.45
N VAL A 28 -8.90 7.67 9.89
CA VAL A 28 -8.29 9.02 9.85
C VAL A 28 -8.00 9.54 11.25
N GLY A 29 -8.82 9.17 12.23
CA GLY A 29 -8.72 9.60 13.61
C GLY A 29 -7.87 8.69 14.50
N VAL A 30 -7.41 7.54 14.01
CA VAL A 30 -6.60 6.58 14.77
C VAL A 30 -5.14 7.01 14.72
N THR A 31 -4.50 7.11 15.89
CA THR A 31 -3.06 7.37 15.98
C THR A 31 -2.24 6.08 15.90
N PRO A 32 -0.94 6.14 15.53
CA PRO A 32 -0.06 4.97 15.53
C PRO A 32 -0.04 4.25 16.90
N GLU A 33 -0.01 5.01 18.00
CA GLU A 33 -0.01 4.45 19.36
C GLU A 33 -1.30 3.69 19.65
N GLN A 34 -2.43 4.19 19.16
CA GLN A 34 -3.72 3.51 19.30
C GLN A 34 -3.78 2.22 18.49
N ALA A 35 -3.26 2.22 17.26
CA ALA A 35 -3.16 1.01 16.43
C ALA A 35 -2.29 -0.06 17.11
N GLU A 36 -1.12 0.33 17.64
CA GLU A 36 -0.25 -0.57 18.39
C GLU A 36 -0.94 -1.16 19.63
N LEU A 37 -1.71 -0.35 20.37
CA LEU A 37 -2.44 -0.81 21.56
C LEU A 37 -3.49 -1.86 21.19
N LEU A 38 -4.21 -1.68 20.08
CA LEU A 38 -5.16 -2.67 19.58
C LEU A 38 -4.46 -3.97 19.20
N GLN A 39 -3.32 -3.90 18.50
CA GLN A 39 -2.53 -5.09 18.17
C GLN A 39 -2.02 -5.83 19.40
N LYS A 40 -1.50 -5.11 20.40
CA LYS A 40 -1.03 -5.70 21.66
C LYS A 40 -2.17 -6.37 22.44
N LYS A 41 -3.38 -5.80 22.39
CA LYS A 41 -4.54 -6.30 23.13
C LYS A 41 -5.19 -7.52 22.46
N PHE A 42 -5.43 -7.47 21.16
CA PHE A 42 -6.18 -8.51 20.45
C PHE A 42 -5.28 -9.53 19.73
N GLY A 43 -3.99 -9.21 19.59
CA GLY A 43 -3.02 -10.03 18.88
C GLY A 43 -3.11 -9.87 17.36
N SER A 44 -2.00 -10.16 16.68
CA SER A 44 -1.90 -10.09 15.21
C SER A 44 -2.72 -11.15 14.47
N ARG A 45 -3.16 -12.22 15.14
CA ARG A 45 -3.91 -13.32 14.49
C ARG A 45 -5.39 -13.04 14.30
N LEU A 46 -5.90 -11.98 14.91
CA LEU A 46 -7.27 -11.56 14.69
C LEU A 46 -7.39 -10.94 13.29
N LEU A 47 -8.52 -11.18 12.64
CA LEU A 47 -8.82 -10.58 11.34
C LEU A 47 -9.51 -9.23 11.50
N MET A 48 -9.25 -8.34 10.55
CA MET A 48 -10.00 -7.11 10.34
C MET A 48 -10.53 -7.08 8.91
N TYR A 49 -11.72 -6.52 8.73
CA TYR A 49 -12.17 -6.13 7.39
C TYR A 49 -11.30 -4.98 6.88
N MET A 50 -10.95 -5.02 5.60
CA MET A 50 -10.37 -3.86 4.92
C MET A 50 -11.35 -2.68 4.99
N PRO A 51 -10.83 -1.44 5.11
CA PRO A 51 -11.66 -0.24 5.03
C PRO A 51 -12.23 -0.05 3.62
N GLU A 52 -13.28 0.78 3.51
CA GLU A 52 -14.04 0.88 2.25
C GLU A 52 -13.19 1.35 1.05
N HIS A 53 -12.21 2.23 1.29
CA HIS A 53 -11.33 2.71 0.22
C HIS A 53 -10.41 1.62 -0.34
N GLU A 54 -9.94 0.70 0.50
CA GLU A 54 -9.15 -0.45 0.06
C GLU A 54 -10.00 -1.52 -0.60
N ILE A 55 -11.23 -1.75 -0.12
CA ILE A 55 -12.18 -2.62 -0.83
C ILE A 55 -12.42 -2.09 -2.26
N ALA A 56 -12.59 -0.78 -2.42
CA ALA A 56 -12.74 -0.17 -3.73
C ALA A 56 -11.48 -0.37 -4.61
N PHE A 57 -10.28 -0.29 -4.03
CA PHE A 57 -9.04 -0.62 -4.72
C PHE A 57 -8.99 -2.11 -5.14
N GLN A 58 -9.36 -3.04 -4.26
CA GLN A 58 -9.36 -4.47 -4.57
C GLN A 58 -10.37 -4.82 -5.69
N GLU A 59 -11.55 -4.21 -5.70
CA GLU A 59 -12.52 -4.36 -6.79
C GLU A 59 -12.01 -3.78 -8.11
N TRP A 60 -11.30 -2.65 -8.07
CA TRP A 60 -10.61 -2.12 -9.24
C TRP A 60 -9.51 -3.08 -9.73
N LEU A 61 -8.71 -3.63 -8.81
CA LEU A 61 -7.63 -4.57 -9.11
C LEU A 61 -8.16 -5.86 -9.75
N LYS A 62 -9.29 -6.39 -9.24
CA LYS A 62 -9.97 -7.56 -9.79
C LYS A 62 -10.29 -7.42 -11.28
N VAL A 63 -10.63 -6.20 -11.72
CA VAL A 63 -10.97 -5.89 -13.12
C VAL A 63 -9.72 -5.58 -13.96
N ASN A 64 -8.75 -4.86 -13.40
CA ASN A 64 -7.61 -4.33 -14.16
C ASN A 64 -6.37 -5.23 -14.16
N ASP A 65 -6.19 -6.08 -13.15
CA ASP A 65 -5.12 -7.07 -13.07
C ASP A 65 -5.59 -8.31 -12.29
N HIS A 66 -6.50 -9.06 -12.90
CA HIS A 66 -7.14 -10.22 -12.28
C HIS A 66 -6.14 -11.29 -11.80
N VAL A 67 -4.99 -11.42 -12.46
CA VAL A 67 -3.97 -12.42 -12.09
C VAL A 67 -3.36 -12.07 -10.74
N VAL A 68 -3.03 -10.80 -10.52
CA VAL A 68 -2.50 -10.29 -9.24
C VAL A 68 -3.56 -10.40 -8.15
N TRP A 69 -4.79 -9.98 -8.44
CA TRP A 69 -5.91 -10.12 -7.50
C TRP A 69 -6.11 -11.60 -7.08
N LYS A 70 -6.06 -12.53 -8.04
CA LYS A 70 -6.18 -13.97 -7.77
C LYS A 70 -5.02 -14.51 -6.93
N ASP A 71 -3.80 -14.01 -7.12
CA ASP A 71 -2.63 -14.39 -6.32
C ASP A 71 -2.82 -14.02 -4.83
N LEU A 72 -3.50 -12.90 -4.56
CA LEU A 72 -3.80 -12.44 -3.19
C LEU A 72 -4.94 -13.21 -2.52
N TRP A 73 -5.96 -13.61 -3.27
CA TRP A 73 -7.22 -14.12 -2.71
C TRP A 73 -7.51 -15.62 -2.98
N ASP A 74 -6.57 -16.33 -3.60
CA ASP A 74 -6.57 -17.80 -3.80
C ASP A 74 -7.91 -18.36 -4.34
N ASP A 75 -8.36 -17.83 -5.49
CA ASP A 75 -9.56 -18.26 -6.20
C ASP A 75 -10.91 -18.11 -5.48
N GLN A 76 -10.98 -17.36 -4.38
CA GLN A 76 -12.26 -16.98 -3.80
C GLN A 76 -13.02 -16.05 -4.76
N GLU A 77 -14.22 -16.43 -5.20
CA GLU A 77 -15.02 -15.58 -6.13
C GLU A 77 -15.44 -14.25 -5.49
N ASP A 78 -15.71 -14.27 -4.18
CA ASP A 78 -16.15 -13.14 -3.37
C ASP A 78 -15.46 -13.20 -1.99
N PRO A 79 -14.16 -12.85 -1.91
CA PRO A 79 -13.43 -12.90 -0.66
C PRO A 79 -14.00 -11.83 0.29
N PRO A 80 -14.06 -12.10 1.61
CA PRO A 80 -14.59 -11.14 2.57
C PRO A 80 -13.67 -9.91 2.78
N TYR A 81 -12.60 -9.77 1.97
CA TYR A 81 -11.54 -8.76 2.09
C TYR A 81 -11.07 -8.56 3.54
N THR A 82 -10.80 -9.68 4.21
CA THR A 82 -10.28 -9.69 5.57
C THR A 82 -8.77 -9.88 5.58
N ILE A 83 -8.07 -9.06 6.35
CA ILE A 83 -6.62 -9.15 6.56
C ILE A 83 -6.30 -9.30 8.04
N SER A 84 -5.07 -9.67 8.35
CA SER A 84 -4.58 -9.68 9.72
C SER A 84 -4.60 -8.28 10.34
N LEU A 85 -4.97 -8.19 11.62
CA LEU A 85 -4.86 -6.95 12.40
C LEU A 85 -3.41 -6.42 12.49
N ALA A 86 -2.42 -7.24 12.15
CA ALA A 86 -1.02 -6.82 12.02
C ALA A 86 -0.81 -5.65 11.03
N PHE A 87 -1.70 -5.51 10.04
CA PHE A 87 -1.62 -4.45 9.05
C PHE A 87 -2.30 -3.14 9.47
N LEU A 88 -2.97 -3.09 10.63
CA LEU A 88 -3.68 -1.88 11.05
C LEU A 88 -2.82 -0.60 11.05
N PRO A 89 -1.55 -0.61 11.52
CA PRO A 89 -0.66 0.56 11.48
C PRO A 89 -0.38 1.06 10.06
N ASP A 90 -0.36 0.17 9.06
CA ASP A 90 -0.10 0.54 7.66
C ASP A 90 -1.34 1.19 7.01
N MET A 91 -2.50 1.07 7.66
CA MET A 91 -3.81 1.47 7.16
C MET A 91 -4.33 2.77 7.80
N ILE A 92 -3.65 3.28 8.81
CA ILE A 92 -4.04 4.54 9.47
C ILE A 92 -3.74 5.75 8.58
N GLY A 93 -4.45 6.84 8.83
CA GLY A 93 -4.27 8.09 8.11
C GLY A 93 -5.41 8.37 7.13
N LYS A 94 -5.23 9.40 6.29
CA LYS A 94 -6.25 9.74 5.30
C LYS A 94 -6.33 8.66 4.22
N PRO A 95 -7.46 8.57 3.50
CA PRO A 95 -7.53 7.75 2.30
C PRO A 95 -6.33 8.07 1.40
N ASN A 96 -5.62 7.03 0.97
CA ASN A 96 -4.40 7.09 0.15
C ASN A 96 -3.08 7.42 0.89
N GLU A 97 -3.11 7.67 2.21
CA GLU A 97 -1.91 7.77 3.05
C GLU A 97 -1.56 6.40 3.68
N GLY A 98 -2.57 5.63 4.10
CA GLY A 98 -2.45 4.22 4.47
C GLY A 98 -2.99 3.30 3.37
N ALA A 99 -2.38 2.13 3.19
CA ALA A 99 -2.73 1.18 2.14
C ALA A 99 -2.25 -0.24 2.49
N PHE A 100 -2.94 -1.25 1.96
CA PHE A 100 -2.48 -2.63 2.04
C PHE A 100 -1.55 -2.93 0.86
N PHE A 101 -0.28 -2.52 0.97
CA PHE A 101 0.67 -2.63 -0.13
C PHE A 101 0.87 -4.07 -0.61
N ILE A 102 0.92 -4.24 -1.92
CA ILE A 102 1.12 -5.55 -2.56
C ILE A 102 2.61 -5.81 -2.70
N CYS A 103 3.17 -6.66 -1.84
CA CYS A 103 4.62 -6.93 -1.78
C CYS A 103 5.00 -8.41 -1.59
N ASP A 104 4.03 -9.32 -1.54
CA ASP A 104 4.23 -10.74 -1.24
C ASP A 104 3.59 -11.67 -2.29
N LEU A 105 3.49 -11.23 -3.55
CA LEU A 105 2.99 -12.04 -4.66
C LEU A 105 3.86 -13.28 -4.88
N GLN A 106 3.19 -14.42 -5.04
CA GLN A 106 3.84 -15.74 -5.10
C GLN A 106 4.02 -16.23 -6.54
N ASN A 107 3.06 -15.90 -7.40
CA ASN A 107 3.00 -16.41 -8.78
C ASN A 107 3.27 -15.32 -9.82
N THR A 108 3.27 -14.06 -9.40
CA THR A 108 3.48 -12.88 -10.25
C THR A 108 4.59 -11.98 -9.71
N ASP A 109 5.14 -11.15 -10.59
CA ASP A 109 6.21 -10.21 -10.23
C ASP A 109 5.67 -9.13 -9.28
N ASN A 110 6.40 -8.90 -8.19
CA ASN A 110 6.14 -7.82 -7.26
C ASN A 110 6.59 -6.49 -7.84
N TYR A 111 5.73 -5.48 -7.77
CA TYR A 111 6.02 -4.11 -8.17
C TYR A 111 5.94 -3.18 -6.97
N PHE A 112 6.62 -3.56 -5.90
CA PHE A 112 6.72 -2.81 -4.65
C PHE A 112 8.07 -2.10 -4.56
N PHE A 113 8.03 -0.85 -4.16
CA PHE A 113 9.18 0.04 -4.14
C PHE A 113 9.23 0.84 -2.84
N THR A 114 10.44 1.07 -2.34
CA THR A 114 10.70 1.92 -1.17
C THR A 114 11.78 2.95 -1.51
N PRO A 115 11.98 3.99 -0.66
CA PRO A 115 13.02 4.99 -0.89
C PRO A 115 14.42 4.40 -1.12
N ASP A 116 14.76 3.30 -0.44
CA ASP A 116 16.07 2.64 -0.55
C ASP A 116 16.33 1.99 -1.91
N MET A 117 15.29 1.84 -2.73
CA MET A 117 15.42 1.33 -4.10
C MET A 117 15.75 2.43 -5.11
N LEU A 118 15.81 3.71 -4.71
CA LEU A 118 16.28 4.81 -5.55
C LEU A 118 17.81 4.83 -5.61
N LEU A 119 18.37 4.83 -6.82
CA LEU A 119 19.83 4.75 -7.02
C LEU A 119 20.49 6.14 -6.96
N ASP A 120 21.09 6.47 -5.81
CA ASP A 120 21.65 7.79 -5.44
C ASP A 120 22.32 8.62 -6.54
N LYS A 121 23.14 7.98 -7.39
CA LYS A 121 23.97 8.72 -8.37
C LYS A 121 23.17 9.31 -9.53
N GLU A 122 22.08 8.65 -9.94
CA GLU A 122 21.26 9.05 -11.09
C GLU A 122 19.87 9.51 -10.64
N SER A 123 19.42 9.07 -9.45
CA SER A 123 18.14 9.47 -8.87
C SER A 123 18.14 10.87 -8.26
N THR A 124 19.26 11.36 -7.70
CA THR A 124 19.26 12.64 -6.95
C THR A 124 18.91 13.84 -7.83
N ASP A 125 19.55 13.96 -9.00
CA ASP A 125 19.29 15.05 -9.94
C ASP A 125 17.89 14.95 -10.56
N PHE A 126 17.45 13.71 -10.85
CA PHE A 126 16.11 13.45 -11.36
C PHE A 126 15.02 13.81 -10.33
N VAL A 127 15.15 13.32 -9.09
CA VAL A 127 14.22 13.61 -7.99
C VAL A 127 14.15 15.12 -7.72
N SER A 128 15.30 15.80 -7.70
CA SER A 128 15.35 17.25 -7.51
C SER A 128 14.62 17.99 -8.63
N ALA A 129 14.92 17.67 -9.90
CA ALA A 129 14.27 18.28 -11.06
C ALA A 129 12.76 18.00 -11.12
N VAL A 130 12.32 16.83 -10.65
CA VAL A 130 10.91 16.47 -10.57
C VAL A 130 10.20 17.22 -9.43
N ARG A 131 10.83 17.34 -8.26
CA ARG A 131 10.29 18.15 -7.15
C ARG A 131 10.11 19.60 -7.58
N ASP A 132 11.08 20.18 -8.28
CA ASP A 132 10.98 21.54 -8.81
C ASP A 132 9.83 21.70 -9.81
N ARG A 133 9.61 20.72 -10.68
CA ARG A 133 8.45 20.71 -11.61
C ARG A 133 7.13 20.63 -10.87
N PHE A 134 7.05 19.79 -9.84
CA PHE A 134 5.85 19.61 -9.03
C PHE A 134 5.50 20.89 -8.26
N VAL A 135 6.48 21.51 -7.60
CA VAL A 135 6.33 22.81 -6.92
C VAL A 135 5.95 23.91 -7.92
N GLY A 136 6.48 23.85 -9.14
CA GLY A 136 6.13 24.75 -10.24
C GLY A 136 4.75 24.52 -10.88
N GLY A 137 3.93 23.60 -10.36
CA GLY A 137 2.57 23.32 -10.85
C GLY A 137 2.52 22.66 -12.24
N ARG A 138 3.62 22.04 -12.69
CA ARG A 138 3.66 21.34 -13.98
C ARG A 138 3.16 19.91 -13.84
N THR A 139 2.48 19.41 -14.88
CA THR A 139 2.08 18.00 -14.96
C THR A 139 3.31 17.10 -15.01
N LEU A 140 3.35 16.11 -14.12
CA LEU A 140 4.38 15.08 -14.11
C LEU A 140 4.03 13.96 -15.09
N SER A 141 5.04 13.37 -15.72
CA SER A 141 4.87 12.07 -16.38
C SER A 141 4.68 10.95 -15.34
N PRO A 142 4.16 9.76 -15.71
CA PRO A 142 4.03 8.64 -14.78
C PRO A 142 5.35 8.25 -14.10
N GLU A 143 6.47 8.29 -14.83
CA GLU A 143 7.82 8.03 -14.30
C GLU A 143 8.16 9.02 -13.20
N GLN A 144 7.98 10.31 -13.48
CA GLN A 144 8.25 11.40 -12.54
C GLN A 144 7.35 11.31 -11.30
N ALA A 145 6.06 11.06 -11.51
CA ALA A 145 5.10 10.93 -10.41
C ALA A 145 5.42 9.72 -9.52
N LEU A 146 5.75 8.58 -10.13
CA LEU A 146 6.13 7.36 -9.41
C LEU A 146 7.42 7.57 -8.61
N THR A 147 8.45 8.19 -9.18
CA THR A 147 9.68 8.50 -8.46
C THR A 147 9.45 9.42 -7.26
N VAL A 148 8.56 10.42 -7.37
CA VAL A 148 8.19 11.27 -6.22
C VAL A 148 7.53 10.44 -5.12
N GLU A 149 6.62 9.55 -5.50
CA GLU A 149 5.89 8.70 -4.55
C GLU A 149 6.84 7.74 -3.82
N ILE A 150 7.72 7.05 -4.55
CA ILE A 150 8.77 6.20 -3.98
C ILE A 150 9.67 7.00 -3.04
N SER A 151 10.01 8.25 -3.39
CA SER A 151 10.86 9.10 -2.54
C SER A 151 10.18 9.56 -1.24
N ALA A 152 8.84 9.50 -1.20
CA ALA A 152 8.05 9.92 -0.05
C ALA A 152 7.74 8.75 0.90
N GLY A 153 7.75 7.51 0.40
CA GLY A 153 7.52 6.32 1.20
C GLY A 153 7.31 5.06 0.34
N PRO A 154 6.99 3.93 0.97
CA PRO A 154 6.63 2.70 0.26
C PRO A 154 5.45 2.90 -0.69
N THR A 155 5.51 2.24 -1.85
CA THR A 155 4.40 2.23 -2.82
C THR A 155 4.49 0.99 -3.70
N ASP A 156 3.34 0.50 -4.14
CA ASP A 156 3.28 -0.46 -5.25
C ASP A 156 2.61 0.16 -6.48
N ILE A 157 2.87 -0.44 -7.64
CA ILE A 157 2.41 0.10 -8.91
C ILE A 157 0.89 0.12 -9.05
N TRP A 158 0.17 -0.79 -8.39
CA TRP A 158 -1.27 -0.90 -8.48
C TRP A 158 -1.94 0.24 -7.70
N HIS A 159 -1.51 0.47 -6.46
CA HIS A 159 -1.97 1.62 -5.68
C HIS A 159 -1.57 2.94 -6.35
N PHE A 160 -0.36 3.05 -6.91
CA PHE A 160 0.04 4.21 -7.69
C PHE A 160 -0.91 4.45 -8.88
N ALA A 161 -1.16 3.42 -9.69
CA ALA A 161 -2.02 3.51 -10.87
C ALA A 161 -3.45 3.91 -10.49
N TYR A 162 -4.03 3.24 -9.49
CA TYR A 162 -5.38 3.52 -8.98
C TYR A 162 -5.51 4.95 -8.46
N ARG A 163 -4.63 5.39 -7.57
CA ARG A 163 -4.66 6.72 -6.94
C ARG A 163 -4.48 7.86 -7.94
N ARG A 164 -3.64 7.64 -8.96
CA ARG A 164 -3.31 8.67 -9.97
C ARG A 164 -4.20 8.61 -11.22
N GLY A 165 -5.08 7.61 -11.32
CA GLY A 165 -5.87 7.36 -12.53
C GLY A 165 -4.99 7.07 -13.74
N VAL A 166 -3.83 6.44 -13.53
CA VAL A 166 -2.89 6.06 -14.59
C VAL A 166 -3.25 4.65 -15.05
N ASP A 167 -3.32 4.46 -16.36
CA ASP A 167 -3.47 3.13 -16.96
C ASP A 167 -2.36 2.17 -16.48
N LEU A 168 -2.72 0.95 -16.08
CA LEU A 168 -1.79 0.02 -15.44
C LEU A 168 -0.63 -0.38 -16.35
N GLU A 169 -0.89 -0.59 -17.65
CA GLU A 169 0.16 -0.89 -18.62
C GLU A 169 1.13 0.29 -18.79
N ARG A 170 0.60 1.52 -18.74
CA ARG A 170 1.43 2.73 -18.71
C ARG A 170 2.26 2.83 -17.42
N ALA A 171 1.71 2.44 -16.27
CA ALA A 171 2.45 2.42 -15.01
C ALA A 171 3.58 1.36 -15.03
N LYS A 172 3.30 0.15 -15.52
CA LYS A 172 4.32 -0.90 -15.73
C LYS A 172 5.43 -0.46 -16.69
N LYS A 173 5.09 0.25 -17.77
CA LYS A 173 6.08 0.85 -18.69
C LYS A 173 6.93 1.93 -18.02
N ALA A 174 6.34 2.72 -17.13
CA ALA A 174 7.08 3.72 -16.37
C ALA A 174 8.12 3.07 -15.46
N VAL A 175 7.78 1.96 -14.80
CA VAL A 175 8.74 1.15 -14.04
C VAL A 175 9.87 0.66 -14.95
N ALA A 176 9.54 0.07 -16.11
CA ALA A 176 10.54 -0.43 -17.03
C ALA A 176 11.51 0.66 -17.49
N ALA A 177 11.01 1.86 -17.79
CA ALA A 177 11.83 3.01 -18.15
C ALA A 177 12.73 3.47 -16.99
N LEU A 178 12.19 3.58 -15.77
CA LEU A 178 12.98 3.95 -14.58
C LEU A 178 14.07 2.92 -14.25
N VAL A 179 13.83 1.64 -14.50
CA VAL A 179 14.83 0.56 -14.34
C VAL A 179 15.90 0.66 -15.43
N GLU A 180 15.51 0.89 -16.69
CA GLU A 180 16.43 1.07 -17.82
C GLU A 180 17.34 2.28 -17.62
N ASP A 181 16.78 3.40 -17.16
CA ASP A 181 17.47 4.64 -16.81
C ASP A 181 18.23 4.53 -15.47
N ARG A 182 18.18 3.36 -14.82
CA ARG A 182 18.84 3.08 -13.53
C ARG A 182 18.50 4.09 -12.43
N ILE A 183 17.26 4.56 -12.43
CA ILE A 183 16.71 5.43 -11.38
C ILE A 183 16.23 4.58 -10.20
N ILE A 184 15.62 3.42 -10.47
CA ILE A 184 15.12 2.50 -9.45
C ILE A 184 15.68 1.08 -9.63
N VAL A 185 15.75 0.33 -8.53
CA VAL A 185 15.94 -1.12 -8.53
C VAL A 185 14.58 -1.80 -8.46
N HIS A 186 14.33 -2.77 -9.34
CA HIS A 186 13.11 -3.60 -9.31
C HIS A 186 13.45 -5.01 -8.80
N VAL A 187 12.79 -5.40 -7.70
CA VAL A 187 12.95 -6.72 -7.08
C VAL A 187 11.65 -7.50 -7.24
N PRO A 188 11.51 -8.37 -8.26
CA PRO A 188 10.24 -8.99 -8.60
C PRO A 188 9.82 -10.12 -7.65
N LYS A 189 10.75 -10.70 -6.88
CA LYS A 189 10.48 -11.85 -6.01
C LYS A 189 10.32 -11.42 -4.56
N ALA A 190 9.21 -11.83 -3.94
CA ALA A 190 8.92 -11.59 -2.52
C ALA A 190 10.07 -12.02 -1.59
N ASP A 191 10.67 -13.19 -1.83
CA ASP A 191 11.79 -13.68 -1.01
C ASP A 191 12.98 -12.72 -1.00
N HIS A 192 13.21 -11.99 -2.09
CA HIS A 192 14.32 -11.06 -2.23
C HIS A 192 14.00 -9.68 -1.66
N LEU A 193 12.72 -9.33 -1.58
CA LEU A 193 12.26 -8.11 -0.92
C LEU A 193 12.64 -8.12 0.57
N SER A 194 12.55 -9.27 1.24
CA SER A 194 12.96 -9.43 2.66
C SER A 194 14.44 -9.10 2.92
N THR A 195 15.32 -9.23 1.91
CA THR A 195 16.74 -8.87 2.06
C THR A 195 17.01 -7.36 1.99
N HIS A 196 16.01 -6.60 1.56
CA HIS A 196 16.01 -5.13 1.55
C HIS A 196 15.15 -4.53 2.68
N PHE A 197 14.47 -5.36 3.49
CA PHE A 197 13.55 -4.92 4.53
C PHE A 197 13.90 -5.54 5.89
N ASP A 198 14.08 -4.68 6.90
CA ASP A 198 14.06 -5.10 8.30
C ASP A 198 12.57 -5.18 8.71
N VAL A 199 11.92 -6.31 8.40
CA VAL A 199 10.54 -6.56 8.82
C VAL A 199 10.60 -7.10 10.25
N GLY A 200 10.53 -6.19 11.23
CA GLY A 200 10.52 -6.48 12.66
C GLY A 200 9.24 -6.02 13.33
#